data_AF-A0A7V4FKE5-F1
#
_entry.id   AF-A0A7V4FKE5-F1
#
_cell.length_a   1.000
_cell.length_b   1.000
_cell.length_c   1.000
_cell.angle_alpha   90.00
_cell.angle_beta   90.00
_cell.angle_gamma   90.00
#
_symmetry.space_group_name_H-M   'P 1'
#
loop_
_entity.id
_entity.type
_entity.pdbx_description
1 polymer ?
#
loop_
_entity_poly.entity_id
_entity_poly.type
_entity_poly.pdbx_seq_one_letter_code
_entity_poly.pdbx_strand_id
1 'polypeptide(L)' 'MKRNKVLDGLFGLCVGDALGVPVEFTSRSRLKENHVTDMIGWGTHNQPPGTWSDDSSLA' A
#
# COMPACT_ATOMS: atom_id res chain seq x y z
N MET A 1 22.97 12.10 0.24
CA MET A 1 22.56 11.20 -0.86
C MET A 1 21.85 12.01 -1.92
N LYS A 2 22.15 11.85 -3.22
CA LYS A 2 21.35 12.49 -4.29
C LYS A 2 20.00 11.77 -4.39
N ARG A 3 18.90 12.51 -4.51
CA ARG A 3 17.57 11.93 -4.79
C ARG A 3 17.58 11.27 -6.16
N ASN A 4 17.05 10.05 -6.26
CA ASN A 4 16.87 9.35 -7.52
C ASN A 4 15.38 9.22 -7.78
N LYS A 5 14.84 10.14 -8.59
CA LYS A 5 13.39 10.23 -8.84
C LYS A 5 12.79 8.94 -9.41
N VAL A 6 13.57 8.14 -10.14
CA VAL A 6 13.10 6.87 -10.71
C VAL A 6 12.92 5.85 -9.60
N LEU A 7 13.94 5.67 -8.75
CA LEU A 7 13.84 4.76 -7.60
C LEU A 7 12.79 5.24 -6.58
N ASP A 8 12.76 6.55 -6.31
CA ASP A 8 11.77 7.14 -5.41
C ASP A 8 10.34 6.86 -5.90
N GLY A 9 10.11 6.90 -7.22
CA GLY A 9 8.83 6.58 -7.84
C GLY A 9 8.47 5.08 -7.75
N LEU A 10 9.42 4.20 -8.08
CA LEU A 10 9.21 2.74 -8.00
C LEU A 10 8.92 2.29 -6.56
N PHE A 11 9.68 2.77 -5.59
CA PHE A 11 9.39 2.47 -4.18
C PHE A 11 8.09 3.12 -3.70
N GLY A 12 7.77 4.33 -4.19
CA GLY A 12 6.49 4.98 -3.90
C GLY A 12 5.29 4.15 -4.38
N LEU A 13 5.40 3.52 -5.56
CA LEU A 13 4.39 2.59 -6.06
C LEU A 13 4.22 1.41 -5.12
N CYS A 14 5.30 0.70 -4.78
CA CYS A 14 5.23 -0.47 -3.90
C CYS A 14 4.74 -0.14 -2.48
N VAL A 15 5.12 1.03 -1.96
CA VAL A 15 4.64 1.52 -0.65
C VAL A 15 3.14 1.84 -0.71
N GLY A 16 2.68 2.50 -1.77
CA GLY A 16 1.25 2.81 -1.95
C GLY A 16 0.39 1.56 -2.08
N ASP A 17 0.87 0.60 -2.87
CA ASP A 17 0.25 -0.72 -3.05
C ASP A 17 0.15 -1.46 -1.70
N ALA A 18 1.27 -1.64 -0.99
CA ALA A 18 1.27 -2.34 0.30
C ALA A 18 0.40 -1.68 1.39
N LEU A 19 0.24 -0.34 1.36
CA LEU A 19 -0.71 0.36 2.24
C LEU A 19 -2.18 0.14 1.83
N GLY A 20 -2.44 -0.10 0.54
CA GLY A 20 -3.77 -0.29 -0.04
C GLY A 20 -4.31 -1.70 0.10
N VAL A 21 -3.47 -2.72 -0.09
CA VAL A 21 -3.85 -4.15 -0.07
C VAL A 21 -4.75 -4.56 1.10
N PRO A 22 -4.46 -4.18 2.36
CA PRO A 22 -5.30 -4.59 3.49
C PRO A 22 -6.69 -3.95 3.50
N VAL A 23 -6.90 -2.86 2.76
CA VAL A 23 -8.14 -2.07 2.78
C VAL A 23 -8.87 -2.05 1.45
N GLU A 24 -8.48 -2.90 0.50
CA GLU A 24 -9.22 -3.08 -0.76
C GLU A 24 -10.70 -3.37 -0.50
N PHE A 25 -11.55 -2.81 -1.37
CA PHE A 25 -13.01 -2.86 -1.26
C PHE A 25 -13.61 -2.18 -0.01
N THR A 26 -12.81 -1.49 0.82
CA THR A 26 -13.32 -0.66 1.91
C THR A 26 -13.90 0.65 1.38
N SER A 27 -15.03 1.08 1.94
CA SER A 27 -15.65 2.36 1.55
C SER A 27 -14.78 3.57 1.93
N ARG A 28 -14.83 4.59 1.07
CA ARG A 28 -14.09 5.83 1.31
C ARG A 28 -14.53 6.56 2.58
N SER A 29 -15.81 6.47 2.97
CA SER A 29 -16.29 7.05 4.24
C SER A 29 -15.63 6.40 5.44
N ARG A 30 -15.53 5.06 5.46
CA ARG A 30 -14.86 4.33 6.54
C ARG A 30 -13.38 4.68 6.66
N LEU A 31 -12.69 4.88 5.52
CA LEU A 31 -11.28 5.27 5.51
C LEU A 31 -11.02 6.72 5.93
N LYS A 32 -12.02 7.60 5.85
CA LYS A 32 -11.93 8.96 6.41
C LYS A 32 -12.00 8.97 7.94
N GLU A 33 -12.73 8.01 8.51
CA GLU A 33 -12.82 7.84 9.96
C GLU A 33 -11.62 7.04 10.49
N ASN A 34 -11.13 6.09 9.69
CA ASN A 34 -10.05 5.16 10.04
C ASN A 34 -8.94 5.25 8.99
N HIS A 35 -8.13 6.31 9.09
CA HIS A 35 -7.02 6.53 8.16
C HIS A 35 -5.97 5.41 8.27
N VAL A 36 -5.44 4.98 7.12
CA VAL A 36 -4.27 4.11 7.08
C VAL A 36 -3.04 4.97 7.28
N THR A 37 -2.41 4.86 8.44
CA THR A 37 -1.21 5.65 8.81
C THR A 37 0.04 4.78 9.01
N ASP A 38 -0.09 3.47 8.89
CA ASP A 38 1.00 2.50 9.04
C ASP A 38 0.76 1.29 8.14
N MET A 39 1.78 0.45 7.98
CA MET A 39 1.66 -0.84 7.33
C MET A 39 0.86 -1.79 8.22
N ILE A 40 -0.45 -1.86 7.95
CA ILE A 40 -1.35 -2.83 8.57
C ILE A 40 -1.41 -4.11 7.72
N GLY A 41 -1.88 -5.20 8.30
CA GLY A 41 -2.01 -6.49 7.60
C GLY A 41 -3.31 -7.19 7.99
N TRP A 42 -3.47 -8.41 7.51
CA TRP A 42 -4.57 -9.32 7.80
C TRP A 42 -5.97 -8.79 7.41
N GLY A 43 -5.99 -7.81 6.50
CA GLY A 43 -7.20 -7.24 5.93
C GLY A 43 -7.78 -8.10 4.80
N THR A 44 -8.18 -7.46 3.70
CA THR A 44 -8.92 -8.08 2.59
C THR A 44 -8.43 -9.45 2.15
N HIS A 45 -7.11 -9.64 2.01
CA HIS A 45 -6.52 -10.88 1.50
C HIS A 45 -5.78 -11.71 2.56
N ASN A 46 -5.93 -11.37 3.84
CA ASN A 46 -5.28 -12.04 4.97
C ASN A 46 -3.75 -12.16 4.84
N GLN A 47 -3.09 -11.10 4.34
CA GLN A 47 -1.64 -11.04 4.14
C GLN A 47 -0.92 -10.29 5.27
N PRO A 48 0.33 -10.62 5.61
CA PRO A 48 1.07 -9.89 6.63
C PRO A 48 1.34 -8.42 6.23
N PRO A 49 1.59 -7.52 7.20
CA PRO A 49 1.96 -6.13 6.94
C PRO A 49 3.08 -5.97 5.92
N GLY A 50 2.93 -5.03 4.98
CA GLY A 50 3.93 -4.73 3.94
C GLY A 50 3.85 -5.65 2.72
N THR A 51 2.87 -6.55 2.64
CA THR A 51 2.59 -7.32 1.42
C THR A 51 1.98 -6.41 0.35
N TRP A 52 2.59 -6.39 -0.83
CA TRP A 52 2.13 -5.72 -2.04
C TRP A 52 1.46 -6.71 -3.01
N SER A 53 0.69 -6.20 -3.97
CA SER A 53 -0.16 -6.99 -4.85
C SER A 53 0.49 -7.29 -6.21
N ASP A 54 -0.32 -7.72 -7.17
CA ASP A 54 0.09 -7.88 -8.56
C ASP A 54 0.49 -6.55 -9.21
N ASP A 55 0.00 -5.39 -8.73
CA ASP A 55 0.42 -4.07 -9.20
C ASP A 55 1.95 -3.90 -9.09
N SER A 56 2.53 -4.19 -7.92
CA SER A 56 3.99 -4.15 -7.74
C SER A 56 4.71 -5.32 -8.42
N SER A 57 4.04 -6.46 -8.61
CA SER A 57 4.63 -7.63 -9.28
C SER A 57 4.84 -7.40 -10.78
N LEU A 58 4.01 -6.57 -11.40
CA LEU A 58 3.98 -6.31 -12.85
C LEU A 58 4.64 -4.99 -13.27
N ALA A 59 5.01 -4.13 -12.30
CA ALA A 59 5.58 -2.79 -12.53
C ALA A 59 7.04 -2.78 -13.02
#